data_AF-A0A6L8D9N4-F1
#
_entry.id   AF-A0A6L8D9N4-F1
#
_cell.length_a   1.000
_cell.length_b   1.000
_cell.length_c   1.000
_cell.angle_alpha   90.00
_cell.angle_beta   90.00
_cell.angle_gamma   90.00
#
_symmetry.space_group_name_H-M   'P 1'
#
loop_
_entity.id
_entity.type
_entity.pdbx_description
1 polymer ?
#
loop_
_entity_poly.entity_id
_entity_poly.type
_entity_poly.pdbx_seq_one_letter_code
_entity_poly.pdbx_strand_id
1 'polypeptide(L)'
;MNTMERQAALGREWFELNTGTLRRLAELQTEGVQKVFETNRTFAEKLPEVKDITSFMELQREYGEAMWNGFTEGMKANGEVLKEAVESAGELLRGAFATEEPKAPETTKKSAKPAAAKAAA
;
A
#
# COMPACT_ATOMS: atom_id res chain seq x y z
N MET A 1 9.03 1.18 -28.19
CA MET A 1 7.56 1.03 -28.08
C MET A 1 6.88 2.32 -28.43
N ASN A 2 5.85 2.23 -29.27
CA ASN A 2 5.00 3.36 -29.64
C ASN A 2 4.07 3.73 -28.47
N THR A 3 3.53 4.94 -28.44
CA THR A 3 2.72 5.46 -27.31
C THR A 3 1.50 4.59 -26.97
N MET A 4 0.85 4.00 -27.98
CA MET A 4 -0.26 3.04 -27.82
C MET A 4 0.16 1.77 -27.06
N GLU A 5 1.33 1.21 -27.35
CA GLU A 5 1.84 0.00 -26.69
C GLU A 5 2.20 0.28 -25.23
N ARG A 6 2.74 1.48 -24.94
CA ARG A 6 3.03 1.92 -23.58
C ARG A 6 1.76 2.12 -22.75
N GLN A 7 0.71 2.73 -23.33
CA GLN A 7 -0.58 2.87 -22.66
C GLN A 7 -1.23 1.51 -22.38
N ALA A 8 -1.15 0.57 -23.33
CA ALA A 8 -1.66 -0.79 -23.14
C ALA A 8 -0.84 -1.61 -22.11
N ALA A 9 0.47 -1.36 -22.00
CA ALA A 9 1.31 -1.96 -20.96
C ALA A 9 0.96 -1.41 -19.58
N LEU A 10 0.91 -0.08 -19.43
CA LEU A 10 0.51 0.58 -18.18
C LEU A 10 -0.87 0.12 -17.70
N GLY A 11 -1.85 0.03 -18.60
CA GLY A 11 -3.19 -0.44 -18.25
C GLY A 11 -3.22 -1.89 -17.74
N ARG A 12 -2.41 -2.78 -18.33
CA ARG A 12 -2.28 -4.17 -17.87
C ARG A 12 -1.59 -4.24 -16.50
N GLU A 13 -0.46 -3.56 -16.35
CA GLU A 13 0.29 -3.53 -15.10
C GLU A 13 -0.53 -2.93 -13.95
N TRP A 14 -1.33 -1.89 -14.23
CA TRP A 14 -2.26 -1.32 -13.26
C TRP A 14 -3.38 -2.29 -12.87
N PHE A 15 -3.93 -3.03 -13.83
CA PHE A 15 -4.95 -4.05 -13.55
C PHE A 15 -4.38 -5.20 -12.72
N GLU A 16 -3.18 -5.67 -13.05
CA GLU A 16 -2.45 -6.70 -12.30
C GLU A 16 -2.17 -6.24 -10.87
N LEU A 17 -1.72 -4.99 -10.69
CA LEU A 17 -1.51 -4.39 -9.36
C LEU A 17 -2.80 -4.42 -8.54
N ASN A 18 -3.91 -3.91 -9.07
CA ASN A 18 -5.18 -3.88 -8.36
C ASN A 18 -5.70 -5.27 -8.00
N THR A 19 -5.65 -6.21 -8.95
CA THR A 19 -6.12 -7.58 -8.72
C THR A 19 -5.22 -8.33 -7.73
N GLY A 20 -3.91 -8.10 -7.78
CA GLY A 20 -2.95 -8.62 -6.81
C GLY A 20 -3.20 -8.09 -5.39
N THR A 21 -3.39 -6.78 -5.24
CA THR A 21 -3.73 -6.16 -3.95
C THR A 21 -5.04 -6.72 -3.40
N LEU A 22 -6.11 -6.78 -4.20
CA LEU A 22 -7.40 -7.32 -3.76
C LEU A 22 -7.29 -8.80 -3.34
N ARG A 23 -6.53 -9.61 -4.07
CA ARG A 23 -6.29 -11.01 -3.70
C ARG A 23 -5.61 -11.12 -2.34
N ARG A 24 -4.53 -10.35 -2.12
CA ARG A 24 -3.81 -10.35 -0.84
C ARG A 24 -4.69 -9.89 0.33
N LEU A 25 -5.52 -8.86 0.12
CA LEU A 25 -6.49 -8.41 1.13
C LEU A 25 -7.52 -9.51 1.47
N ALA A 26 -8.00 -10.24 0.46
CA ALA A 26 -8.93 -11.35 0.66
C ALA A 26 -8.28 -12.55 1.39
N GLU A 27 -7.02 -12.83 1.09
CA GLU A 27 -6.21 -13.84 1.80
C GLU A 27 -6.06 -13.46 3.27
N LEU A 28 -5.64 -12.22 3.57
CA LEU A 28 -5.55 -11.71 4.94
C LEU A 28 -6.87 -11.80 5.70
N GLN A 29 -7.99 -11.53 5.03
CA GLN A 29 -9.30 -11.65 5.66
C GLN A 29 -9.65 -13.11 5.99
N THR A 30 -9.31 -14.04 5.11
CA THR A 30 -9.51 -15.48 5.35
C THR A 30 -8.66 -15.97 6.51
N GLU A 31 -7.38 -15.59 6.54
CA GLU A 31 -6.46 -15.90 7.64
C GLU A 31 -6.96 -15.31 8.97
N GLY A 32 -7.45 -14.06 8.96
CA GLY A 32 -8.03 -13.42 10.14
C GLY A 32 -9.23 -14.19 10.69
N VAL A 33 -10.13 -14.67 9.82
CA VAL A 33 -11.27 -15.50 10.23
C VAL A 33 -10.80 -16.84 10.82
N GLN A 34 -9.86 -17.52 10.18
CA GLN A 34 -9.29 -18.76 10.69
C GLN A 34 -8.67 -18.57 12.08
N LYS A 35 -7.91 -17.50 12.27
CA LYS A 35 -7.28 -17.17 13.55
C LYS A 35 -8.29 -16.94 14.68
N VAL A 36 -9.43 -16.30 14.38
CA VAL A 36 -10.53 -16.16 15.36
C VAL A 36 -11.14 -17.52 15.71
N PHE A 37 -11.37 -18.38 14.72
CA PHE A 37 -11.86 -19.74 14.97
C PHE A 37 -10.89 -20.56 15.83
N GLU A 38 -9.60 -20.50 15.54
CA GLU A 38 -8.56 -21.19 16.32
C GLU A 38 -8.46 -20.65 17.74
N THR A 39 -8.56 -19.33 17.92
CA THR A 39 -8.54 -18.68 19.24
C THR A 39 -9.75 -19.14 20.07
N ASN A 40 -10.94 -19.16 19.48
CA ASN A 40 -12.17 -19.65 20.13
C ASN A 40 -12.07 -21.14 20.48
N ARG A 41 -11.54 -21.95 19.57
CA ARG A 41 -11.33 -23.38 19.80
C ARG A 41 -10.36 -23.61 20.97
N THR A 42 -9.24 -22.92 20.98
CA THR A 42 -8.23 -23.02 22.04
C THR A 42 -8.81 -22.63 23.40
N PHE A 43 -9.61 -21.55 23.45
CA PHE A 43 -10.32 -21.16 24.65
C PHE A 43 -11.28 -22.25 25.13
N ALA A 44 -12.07 -22.82 24.22
CA ALA A 44 -13.03 -23.88 24.54
C ALA A 44 -12.35 -25.18 25.01
N GLU A 45 -11.19 -25.54 24.44
CA GLU A 45 -10.41 -26.70 24.85
C GLU A 45 -9.84 -26.55 26.27
N LYS A 46 -9.53 -25.33 26.70
CA LYS A 46 -9.03 -25.01 28.05
C LYS A 46 -10.12 -24.83 29.10
N LEU A 47 -11.38 -24.58 28.71
CA LEU A 47 -12.48 -24.38 29.65
C LEU A 47 -12.66 -25.51 30.68
N PRO A 48 -12.56 -26.81 30.34
CA PRO A 48 -12.68 -27.90 31.32
C PRO A 48 -11.57 -27.93 32.37
N GLU A 49 -10.44 -27.26 32.12
CA GLU A 49 -9.29 -27.22 33.03
C GLU A 49 -9.42 -26.12 34.10
N VAL A 50 -10.40 -25.22 33.95
CA VAL A 50 -10.68 -24.12 34.87
C VAL A 50 -11.28 -24.67 36.18
N LYS A 51 -10.58 -24.46 37.30
CA LYS A 51 -10.95 -24.99 38.62
C LYS A 51 -11.46 -23.92 39.58
N ASP A 52 -11.19 -22.66 39.29
CA ASP A 52 -11.53 -21.52 40.13
C ASP A 52 -11.67 -20.22 39.32
N ILE A 53 -12.07 -19.14 40.01
CA ILE A 53 -12.29 -17.84 39.37
C ILE A 53 -10.98 -17.23 38.86
N THR A 54 -9.85 -17.48 39.55
CA THR A 54 -8.55 -16.94 39.16
C THR A 54 -8.10 -17.53 37.82
N SER A 55 -8.14 -18.86 37.69
CA SER A 55 -7.84 -19.58 36.45
C SER A 55 -8.79 -19.21 35.31
N PHE A 56 -10.06 -18.92 35.61
CA PHE A 56 -10.98 -18.36 34.61
C PHE A 56 -10.56 -16.97 34.12
N MET A 57 -10.18 -16.08 35.04
CA MET A 57 -9.73 -14.72 34.69
C MET A 57 -8.42 -14.75 33.88
N GLU A 58 -7.50 -15.65 34.21
CA GLU A 58 -6.29 -15.88 33.42
C GLU A 58 -6.64 -16.35 32.01
N LEU A 59 -7.54 -17.33 31.87
CA LEU A 59 -7.99 -17.82 30.57
C LEU A 59 -8.69 -16.73 29.73
N GLN A 60 -9.53 -15.89 30.37
CA GLN A 60 -10.15 -14.72 29.73
C GLN A 60 -9.10 -13.69 29.27
N ARG A 61 -8.07 -13.47 30.08
CA ARG A 61 -6.96 -12.57 29.74
C ARG A 61 -6.16 -13.10 28.55
N GLU A 62 -5.78 -14.37 28.57
CA GLU A 62 -5.08 -15.01 27.46
C GLU A 62 -5.89 -14.91 26.15
N TYR A 63 -7.19 -15.17 26.22
CA TYR A 63 -8.09 -15.03 25.07
C TYR A 63 -8.12 -13.57 24.56
N GLY A 64 -8.26 -12.60 25.46
CA GLY A 64 -8.26 -11.18 25.11
C GLY A 64 -6.93 -10.73 24.48
N GLU A 65 -5.80 -11.16 25.04
CA GLU A 65 -4.47 -10.90 24.48
C GLU A 65 -4.30 -11.53 23.09
N ALA A 66 -4.75 -12.78 22.90
CA ALA A 66 -4.70 -13.46 21.60
C ALA A 66 -5.54 -12.74 20.53
N MET A 67 -6.77 -12.32 20.87
CA MET A 67 -7.63 -11.56 19.98
C MET A 67 -7.03 -10.20 19.63
N TRP A 68 -6.49 -9.48 20.61
CA TRP A 68 -5.87 -8.17 20.39
C TRP A 68 -4.62 -8.25 19.52
N ASN A 69 -3.77 -9.24 19.77
CA ASN A 69 -2.57 -9.47 18.97
C ASN A 69 -2.94 -9.83 17.53
N GLY A 70 -3.91 -10.74 17.34
CA GLY A 70 -4.42 -11.09 16.01
C GLY A 70 -4.98 -9.88 15.25
N PHE A 71 -5.75 -9.02 15.93
CA PHE A 71 -6.25 -7.77 15.34
C PHE A 71 -5.13 -6.82 14.93
N THR A 72 -4.16 -6.60 15.82
CA THR A 72 -3.04 -5.68 15.60
C THR A 72 -2.15 -6.15 14.46
N GLU A 73 -1.87 -7.46 14.39
CA GLU A 73 -1.14 -8.08 13.28
C GLU A 73 -1.89 -7.93 11.97
N GLY A 74 -3.20 -8.21 11.95
CA GLY A 74 -4.04 -8.01 10.76
C GLY A 74 -4.04 -6.57 10.27
N MET A 75 -4.09 -5.58 11.19
CA MET A 75 -3.97 -4.17 10.82
C MET A 75 -2.61 -3.84 10.20
N LYS A 76 -1.51 -4.35 10.77
CA LYS A 76 -0.16 -4.14 10.23
C LYS A 76 -0.03 -4.74 8.84
N ALA A 77 -0.48 -5.98 8.65
CA ALA A 77 -0.43 -6.68 7.37
C ALA A 77 -1.25 -5.96 6.30
N ASN A 78 -2.45 -5.49 6.62
CA ASN A 78 -3.25 -4.66 5.69
C ASN A 78 -2.53 -3.36 5.33
N GLY A 79 -1.91 -2.70 6.31
CA GLY A 79 -1.13 -1.49 6.09
C GLY A 79 0.08 -1.72 5.16
N GLU A 80 0.77 -2.84 5.34
CA GLU A 80 1.89 -3.25 4.47
C GLU A 80 1.43 -3.51 3.03
N VAL A 81 0.33 -4.26 2.84
CA VAL A 81 -0.24 -4.50 1.50
C VAL A 81 -0.61 -3.20 0.80
N LEU A 82 -1.23 -2.26 1.51
CA LEU A 82 -1.59 -0.95 0.95
C LEU A 82 -0.35 -0.09 0.65
N LYS A 83 0.65 -0.11 1.53
CA LYS A 83 1.90 0.61 1.32
C LYS A 83 2.63 0.10 0.08
N GLU A 84 2.77 -1.22 -0.05
CA GLU A 84 3.36 -1.85 -1.24
C GLU A 84 2.59 -1.50 -2.51
N ALA A 85 1.26 -1.49 -2.46
CA ALA A 85 0.43 -1.11 -3.60
C ALA A 85 0.66 0.35 -4.02
N VAL A 86 0.79 1.28 -3.06
CA VAL A 86 1.08 2.69 -3.33
C VAL A 86 2.49 2.89 -3.89
N GLU A 87 3.49 2.19 -3.34
CA GLU A 87 4.87 2.24 -3.84
C GLU A 87 4.94 1.72 -5.27
N SER A 88 4.33 0.56 -5.54
CA SER A 88 4.26 -0.06 -6.87
C SER A 88 3.52 0.82 -7.89
N ALA A 89 2.39 1.42 -7.48
CA ALA A 89 1.64 2.36 -8.31
C ALA A 89 2.49 3.59 -8.67
N GLY A 90 3.26 4.12 -7.71
CA GLY A 90 4.16 5.24 -7.92
C GLY A 90 5.31 4.90 -8.88
N GLU A 91 5.87 3.70 -8.78
CA GLU A 91 6.89 3.21 -9.71
C GLU A 91 6.34 3.02 -11.13
N LEU A 92 5.15 2.44 -11.28
CA LEU A 92 4.47 2.31 -12.58
C LEU A 92 4.27 3.66 -13.26
N LEU A 93 3.77 4.64 -12.51
CA LEU A 93 3.57 6.01 -13.03
C LEU A 93 4.90 6.66 -13.39
N ARG A 94 5.93 6.59 -12.54
CA ARG A 94 7.26 7.13 -12.87
C ARG A 94 7.84 6.46 -14.11
N GLY A 95 7.74 5.14 -14.23
CA GLY A 95 8.21 4.39 -15.40
C GLY A 95 7.49 4.80 -16.69
N ALA A 96 6.18 5.05 -16.62
CA ALA A 96 5.39 5.49 -17.76
C ALA A 96 5.73 6.92 -18.22
N PHE A 97 6.09 7.82 -17.28
CA PHE A 97 6.32 9.25 -17.55
C PHE A 97 7.80 9.68 -17.58
N ALA A 98 8.75 8.82 -17.22
CA ALA A 98 10.20 9.13 -17.23
C ALA A 98 10.82 9.27 -18.65
N THR A 99 10.02 9.48 -19.70
CA THR A 99 10.50 9.77 -21.06
C THR A 99 10.08 11.17 -21.51
N GLU A 100 10.41 12.19 -20.72
CA GLU A 100 10.61 13.54 -21.25
C GLU A 100 11.96 14.04 -20.70
N GLU A 101 13.06 13.75 -21.41
CA GLU A 101 14.16 14.70 -21.39
C GLU A 101 13.57 16.02 -21.91
N PRO A 102 13.65 17.13 -21.16
CA PRO A 102 13.25 18.41 -21.70
C PRO A 102 14.21 18.71 -22.82
N LYS A 103 13.73 18.60 -24.06
CA LYS A 103 14.45 19.07 -25.25
C LYS A 103 14.67 20.56 -25.00
N ALA A 104 15.89 20.90 -24.60
CA ALA A 104 16.27 22.28 -24.32
C ALA A 104 15.83 23.14 -25.49
N PRO A 105 15.12 24.27 -25.26
CA PRO A 105 14.81 25.16 -26.37
C PRO A 105 16.14 25.65 -26.94
N GLU A 106 16.47 25.21 -28.16
CA GLU A 106 17.47 25.87 -29.00
C GLU A 106 16.93 27.26 -29.37
N THR A 107 17.03 28.21 -28.46
CA THR A 107 16.96 29.62 -28.83
C THR A 107 18.33 30.04 -29.33
N THR A 108 18.45 30.00 -30.64
CA THR A 108 19.43 30.69 -31.47
C THR A 108 19.93 31.99 -30.83
N LYS A 109 21.25 32.06 -30.64
CA LYS A 109 21.97 33.32 -30.42
C LYS A 109 21.59 34.31 -31.52
N LYS A 110 20.98 35.44 -31.17
CA LYS A 110 21.13 36.68 -31.94
C LYS A 110 21.76 37.76 -31.07
N SER A 111 22.78 38.34 -31.66
CA SER A 111 23.82 39.21 -31.14
C SER A 111 23.32 40.54 -30.54
N ALA A 112 24.22 41.19 -29.82
CA ALA A 112 24.03 42.23 -28.82
C ALA A 112 23.80 43.69 -29.31
N LYS A 113 23.15 44.46 -28.41
CA LYS A 113 23.32 45.90 -28.03
C LYS A 113 22.94 47.03 -29.03
N PRO A 114 22.75 48.31 -28.58
CA PRO A 114 22.62 48.87 -27.22
C PRO A 114 21.44 49.86 -26.99
N ALA A 115 21.32 50.30 -25.72
CA ALA A 115 20.36 51.27 -25.19
C ALA A 115 20.41 52.67 -25.85
N ALA A 116 19.26 53.34 -25.89
CA ALA A 116 19.13 54.79 -26.05
C ALA A 116 18.08 55.34 -25.08
N ALA A 117 18.34 56.56 -24.60
CA ALA A 117 17.81 57.21 -23.43
C ALA A 117 16.43 57.88 -23.58
N LYS A 118 15.82 58.17 -22.41
CA LYS A 118 14.98 59.35 -22.07
C LYS A 118 13.69 59.61 -22.87
N ALA A 119 12.53 59.67 -22.21
CA ALA A 119 11.97 60.90 -21.58
C ALA A 119 10.45 60.80 -21.30
N ALA A 120 10.05 61.38 -20.17
CA ALA A 120 8.78 62.06 -19.87
C ALA A 120 7.46 61.25 -19.78
N ALA A 121 6.96 61.13 -18.54
CA ALA A 121 5.65 61.65 -18.14
C ALA A 121 5.73 62.12 -16.68
#